data_AF-A0AAE4IQ81-F1
#
_entry.id   AF-A0AAE4IQ81-F1
#
_cell.length_a   1.000
_cell.length_b   1.000
_cell.length_c   1.000
_cell.angle_alpha   90.00
_cell.angle_beta   90.00
_cell.angle_gamma   90.00
#
_symmetry.space_group_name_H-M   'P 1'
#
loop_
_entity.id
_entity.type
_entity.pdbx_description
1 polymer ?
#
loop_
_entity_poly.entity_id
_entity_poly.type
_entity_poly.pdbx_seq_one_letter_code
_entity_poly.pdbx_strand_id
1 'polypeptide(L)'
;MTRLILLFSMILINSTLFSQVLDPDDSPLDGVYSKSMHNANREPIPYVHLREADLMWLKRVWRVVDMEEKMNQVFYYPKKPAQGRKSLMYVIKEAITESGNITAYEAYDGTEKNDMFTIPMTPEKVNNDVLSNTTTEQKIGPDGETEDVETTTPIELSKITRFMIKEEVFFDKQRSVLEFRILGIAPMVPVLNSKGELQSVQEGFWIYFPEARRVFAQAEVYNRHNDVHRLTYDDIFMKRMFSSTIVKESNVYDRSLDQYLSPLDALLEAEKIEDKIFKFEHDLWSF
;
A
#
# COMPACT_ATOMS: atom_id res chain seq x y z
N MET A 1 -73.34 12.13 22.55
CA MET A 1 -72.79 10.94 23.22
C MET A 1 -72.80 9.80 22.23
N THR A 2 -71.65 9.11 22.08
CA THR A 2 -71.48 7.66 21.77
C THR A 2 -72.17 7.14 20.49
N ARG A 3 -71.53 6.53 19.48
CA ARG A 3 -70.49 5.46 19.42
C ARG A 3 -69.93 5.49 17.97
N LEU A 4 -68.65 5.70 17.70
CA LEU A 4 -67.54 4.73 17.69
C LEU A 4 -67.96 3.33 17.20
N ILE A 5 -67.65 2.99 15.94
CA ILE A 5 -67.38 1.65 15.34
C ILE A 5 -67.62 1.77 13.82
N LEU A 6 -66.54 1.98 13.05
CA LEU A 6 -66.35 1.55 11.64
C LEU A 6 -64.99 2.07 11.14
N LEU A 7 -63.93 1.74 11.86
CA LEU A 7 -62.53 1.93 11.44
C LEU A 7 -61.80 0.61 11.71
N PHE A 8 -62.15 -0.41 10.93
CA PHE A 8 -61.40 -1.66 10.89
C PHE A 8 -61.34 -2.17 9.46
N SER A 9 -60.14 -2.56 9.03
CA SER A 9 -59.78 -3.21 7.76
C SER A 9 -59.45 -2.33 6.55
N MET A 10 -58.41 -1.49 6.68
CA MET A 10 -57.38 -1.45 5.63
C MET A 10 -56.04 -1.02 6.24
N ILE A 11 -55.54 -1.83 7.17
CA ILE A 11 -54.11 -1.80 7.52
C ILE A 11 -53.42 -2.51 6.37
N LEU A 12 -52.96 -1.71 5.40
CA LEU A 12 -51.94 -2.14 4.43
C LEU A 12 -50.74 -2.62 5.25
N ILE A 13 -50.56 -3.94 5.25
CA ILE A 13 -49.40 -4.62 5.78
C ILE A 13 -48.21 -4.06 4.99
N ASN A 14 -47.44 -3.18 5.64
CA ASN A 14 -46.08 -2.87 5.25
C ASN A 14 -45.28 -4.16 5.37
N SER A 15 -45.26 -4.99 4.34
CA SER A 15 -44.20 -5.98 4.17
C SER A 15 -42.96 -5.24 3.70
N THR A 16 -42.33 -4.52 4.63
CA THR A 16 -40.88 -4.33 4.54
C THR A 16 -40.29 -5.71 4.64
N LEU A 17 -39.91 -6.26 3.49
CA LEU A 17 -38.93 -7.33 3.40
C LEU A 17 -37.70 -6.82 4.15
N PHE A 18 -37.61 -7.12 5.45
CA PHE A 18 -36.34 -7.15 6.12
C PHE A 18 -35.57 -8.27 5.43
N SER A 19 -34.76 -7.88 4.43
CA SER A 19 -33.60 -8.67 4.07
C SER A 19 -32.87 -8.92 5.38
N GLN A 20 -32.88 -10.17 5.85
CA GLN A 20 -32.03 -10.57 6.96
C GLN A 20 -30.60 -10.25 6.51
N VAL A 21 -30.04 -9.19 7.07
CA VAL A 21 -28.59 -9.02 7.13
C VAL A 21 -28.15 -10.22 7.96
N LEU A 22 -27.55 -11.21 7.30
CA LEU A 22 -26.92 -12.32 8.01
C LEU A 22 -25.88 -11.69 8.92
N ASP A 23 -26.11 -11.74 10.24
CA ASP A 23 -25.05 -11.45 11.19
C ASP A 23 -23.90 -12.43 10.91
N PRO A 24 -22.65 -11.96 10.76
CA PRO A 24 -21.53 -12.80 10.37
C PRO A 24 -21.20 -13.93 11.38
N ASP A 25 -21.87 -13.95 12.53
CA ASP A 25 -21.70 -14.93 13.61
C ASP A 25 -22.48 -16.25 13.38
N ASP A 26 -23.41 -16.28 12.40
CA ASP A 26 -24.22 -17.49 12.09
C ASP A 26 -23.60 -18.37 10.98
N SER A 27 -22.40 -18.01 10.51
CA SER A 27 -21.63 -18.83 9.58
C SER A 27 -20.98 -20.00 10.32
N PRO A 28 -20.95 -21.22 9.73
CA PRO A 28 -20.28 -22.35 10.35
C PRO A 28 -18.82 -22.02 10.61
N LEU A 29 -18.34 -22.33 11.82
CA LEU A 29 -16.96 -22.10 12.23
C LEU A 29 -16.01 -22.93 11.35
N ASP A 30 -15.30 -22.26 10.43
CA ASP A 30 -14.23 -22.86 9.62
C ASP A 30 -12.92 -22.86 10.42
N GLY A 31 -12.77 -23.84 11.32
CA GLY A 31 -11.55 -24.04 12.11
C GLY A 31 -11.74 -24.77 13.43
N VAL A 32 -10.63 -25.00 14.14
CA VAL A 32 -10.63 -25.67 15.45
C VAL A 32 -11.07 -24.72 16.58
N TYR A 33 -10.97 -23.40 16.38
CA TYR A 33 -11.33 -22.37 17.36
C TYR A 33 -11.87 -21.12 16.66
N SER A 34 -12.80 -20.40 17.30
CA SER A 34 -13.20 -19.07 16.87
C SER A 34 -12.04 -18.12 17.09
N LYS A 35 -11.56 -17.51 16.00
CA LYS A 35 -10.56 -16.46 16.10
C LYS A 35 -11.25 -15.27 16.77
N SER A 36 -10.83 -14.92 17.98
CA SER A 36 -11.28 -13.67 18.59
C SER A 36 -10.98 -12.53 17.63
N MET A 37 -11.92 -11.59 17.43
CA MET A 37 -11.76 -10.34 16.67
C MET A 37 -10.66 -9.39 17.23
N HIS A 38 -9.68 -9.92 17.96
CA HIS A 38 -8.66 -9.17 18.69
C HIS A 38 -7.86 -8.20 17.81
N ASN A 39 -7.72 -8.48 16.51
CA ASN A 39 -7.02 -7.59 15.59
C ASN A 39 -7.86 -6.41 15.10
N ALA A 40 -9.19 -6.43 15.20
CA ALA A 40 -10.04 -5.32 14.75
C ALA A 40 -9.78 -4.03 15.54
N ASN A 41 -9.42 -4.16 16.83
CA ASN A 41 -9.12 -3.02 17.71
C ASN A 41 -7.61 -2.83 17.96
N ARG A 42 -6.74 -3.47 17.17
CA ARG A 42 -5.30 -3.36 17.37
C ARG A 42 -4.80 -2.00 16.90
N GLU A 43 -4.15 -1.28 17.80
CA GLU A 43 -3.52 0.00 17.51
C GLU A 43 -2.01 -0.15 17.31
N PRO A 44 -1.41 0.65 16.41
CA PRO A 44 0.03 0.64 16.18
C PRO A 44 0.77 1.23 17.38
N ILE A 45 1.96 0.69 17.69
CA ILE A 45 2.82 1.24 18.73
C ILE A 45 3.30 2.63 18.27
N PRO A 46 3.07 3.70 19.06
CA PRO A 46 3.49 5.04 18.68
C PRO A 46 5.01 5.13 18.58
N TYR A 47 5.50 5.99 17.68
CA TYR A 47 6.92 6.29 17.62
C TYR A 47 7.37 7.02 18.88
N VAL A 48 8.64 6.82 19.23
CA VAL A 48 9.27 7.62 20.28
C VAL A 48 9.35 9.07 19.80
N HIS A 49 9.00 10.00 20.70
CA HIS A 49 9.10 11.43 20.43
C HIS A 49 10.58 11.81 20.23
N LEU A 50 10.87 12.42 19.09
CA LEU A 50 12.21 12.82 18.68
C LEU A 50 12.31 14.35 18.65
N ARG A 51 13.30 14.92 19.34
CA ARG A 51 13.58 16.36 19.26
C ARG A 51 14.63 16.61 18.19
N GLU A 52 14.54 17.75 17.53
CA GLU A 52 15.51 18.16 16.51
C GLU A 52 16.96 18.19 17.05
N ALA A 53 17.15 18.63 18.30
CA ALA A 53 18.47 18.66 18.93
C ALA A 53 19.10 17.27 19.18
N ASP A 54 18.30 16.20 19.13
CA ASP A 54 18.75 14.82 19.33
C ASP A 54 19.11 14.12 18.01
N LEU A 55 18.83 14.75 16.87
CA LEU A 55 19.23 14.28 15.55
C LEU A 55 20.69 14.65 15.28
N MET A 56 21.58 13.65 15.29
CA MET A 56 22.99 13.86 14.94
C MET A 56 23.25 13.75 13.44
N TRP A 57 22.50 12.88 12.78
CA TRP A 57 22.66 12.57 11.37
C TRP A 57 21.33 12.10 10.80
N LEU A 58 21.01 12.52 9.58
CA LEU A 58 19.80 12.16 8.87
C LEU A 58 20.11 12.00 7.39
N LYS A 59 19.65 10.91 6.80
CA LYS A 59 19.70 10.64 5.36
C LYS A 59 18.35 10.10 4.91
N ARG A 60 17.85 10.59 3.78
CA ARG A 60 16.61 10.09 3.19
C ARG A 60 16.93 9.13 2.06
N VAL A 61 16.22 8.01 2.03
CA VAL A 61 16.46 6.90 1.10
C VAL A 61 15.14 6.41 0.53
N TRP A 62 15.14 6.05 -0.75
CA TRP A 62 14.02 5.38 -1.41
C TRP A 62 14.46 3.98 -1.78
N ARG A 63 13.63 3.01 -1.40
CA ARG A 63 13.90 1.59 -1.59
C ARG A 63 12.78 0.95 -2.38
N VAL A 64 13.12 0.08 -3.33
CA VAL A 64 12.15 -0.79 -4.00
C VAL A 64 12.12 -2.13 -3.26
N VAL A 65 10.92 -2.57 -2.91
CA VAL A 65 10.64 -3.89 -2.37
C VAL A 65 10.00 -4.70 -3.49
N ASP A 66 10.67 -5.77 -3.90
CA ASP A 66 10.13 -6.73 -4.87
C ASP A 66 9.40 -7.85 -4.14
N MET A 67 8.09 -7.97 -4.36
CA MET A 67 7.26 -8.97 -3.68
C MET A 67 7.40 -10.39 -4.27
N GLU A 68 8.07 -10.54 -5.42
CA GLU A 68 8.39 -11.87 -5.98
C GLU A 68 9.50 -12.57 -5.18
N GLU A 69 10.35 -11.80 -4.51
CA GLU A 69 11.38 -12.33 -3.62
C GLU A 69 10.80 -13.16 -2.49
N LYS A 70 11.46 -14.28 -2.16
CA LYS A 70 10.97 -15.25 -1.16
C LYS A 70 10.68 -14.60 0.20
N MET A 71 11.49 -13.62 0.61
CA MET A 71 11.31 -12.90 1.88
C MET A 71 10.06 -12.02 1.86
N ASN A 72 9.71 -11.46 0.70
CA ASN A 72 8.66 -10.46 0.53
C ASN A 72 7.31 -11.02 0.05
N GLN A 73 7.24 -12.32 -0.26
CA GLN A 73 5.99 -13.00 -0.65
C GLN A 73 4.84 -12.83 0.35
N VAL A 74 5.14 -12.46 1.60
CA VAL A 74 4.16 -12.07 2.62
C VAL A 74 3.29 -10.89 2.20
N PHE A 75 3.78 -9.97 1.37
CA PHE A 75 3.01 -8.84 0.85
C PHE A 75 2.12 -9.22 -0.34
N TYR A 76 2.55 -10.22 -1.12
CA TYR A 76 1.90 -10.62 -2.37
C TYR A 76 0.76 -11.62 -2.15
N TYR A 77 0.91 -12.55 -1.21
CA TYR A 77 -0.07 -13.59 -0.96
C TYR A 77 -1.03 -13.21 0.18
N PRO A 78 -2.32 -13.58 0.08
CA PRO A 78 -2.94 -14.35 -1.00
C PRO A 78 -3.33 -13.46 -2.20
N LYS A 79 -3.20 -14.00 -3.43
CA LYS A 79 -3.57 -13.28 -4.68
C LYS A 79 -5.05 -12.89 -4.74
N LYS A 80 -5.90 -13.59 -4.00
CA LYS A 80 -7.32 -13.29 -3.80
C LYS A 80 -7.60 -13.37 -2.31
N PRO A 81 -8.43 -12.48 -1.75
CA PRO A 81 -8.74 -12.51 -0.34
C PRO A 81 -9.38 -13.86 0.03
N ALA A 82 -8.83 -14.54 1.03
CA ALA A 82 -9.27 -15.87 1.46
C ALA A 82 -9.01 -16.05 2.96
N GLN A 83 -9.93 -16.73 3.66
CA GLN A 83 -9.80 -17.05 5.10
C GLN A 83 -9.54 -15.83 5.99
N GLY A 84 -10.11 -14.67 5.64
CA GLY A 84 -9.91 -13.39 6.34
C GLY A 84 -8.55 -12.73 6.07
N ARG A 85 -7.71 -13.30 5.20
CA ARG A 85 -6.40 -12.74 4.82
C ARG A 85 -6.51 -11.98 3.51
N LYS A 86 -5.76 -10.90 3.39
CA LYS A 86 -5.71 -10.01 2.21
C LYS A 86 -4.26 -9.68 1.89
N SER A 87 -3.89 -9.61 0.61
CA SER A 87 -2.57 -9.10 0.20
C SER A 87 -2.44 -7.62 0.58
N LEU A 88 -1.22 -7.11 0.66
CA LEU A 88 -0.97 -5.69 0.96
C LEU A 88 -1.74 -4.75 0.02
N MET A 89 -1.75 -5.05 -1.28
CA MET A 89 -2.44 -4.21 -2.28
C MET A 89 -3.95 -4.18 -2.07
N TYR A 90 -4.57 -5.34 -1.81
CA TYR A 90 -5.99 -5.42 -1.46
C TYR A 90 -6.31 -4.60 -0.21
N VAL A 91 -5.48 -4.68 0.84
CA VAL A 91 -5.65 -3.90 2.06
C VAL A 91 -5.58 -2.40 1.79
N ILE A 92 -4.59 -1.95 1.00
CA ILE A 92 -4.44 -0.54 0.64
C ILE A 92 -5.65 -0.06 -0.19
N LYS A 93 -6.05 -0.82 -1.22
CA LYS A 93 -7.19 -0.45 -2.07
C LYS A 93 -8.47 -0.31 -1.26
N GLU A 94 -8.79 -1.31 -0.44
CA GLU A 94 -9.98 -1.32 0.42
C GLU A 94 -9.96 -0.18 1.43
N ALA A 95 -8.80 0.13 2.00
CA ALA A 95 -8.66 1.23 2.94
C ALA A 95 -8.88 2.61 2.30
N ILE A 96 -8.53 2.76 1.02
CA ILE A 96 -8.79 3.98 0.23
C ILE A 96 -10.26 4.05 -0.19
N THR A 97 -10.86 2.95 -0.67
CA THR A 97 -12.20 2.97 -1.28
C THR A 97 -13.35 2.79 -0.30
N GLU A 98 -13.22 1.83 0.63
CA GLU A 98 -14.33 1.41 1.50
C GLU A 98 -14.23 2.08 2.87
N SER A 99 -13.05 2.04 3.47
CA SER A 99 -12.86 2.58 4.83
C SER A 99 -12.63 4.09 4.83
N GLY A 100 -12.06 4.67 3.77
CA GLY A 100 -11.64 6.07 3.72
C GLY A 100 -10.59 6.43 4.78
N ASN A 101 -9.88 5.43 5.31
CA ASN A 101 -8.92 5.57 6.40
C ASN A 101 -7.51 5.94 5.92
N ILE A 102 -7.25 5.82 4.61
CA ILE A 102 -5.98 6.15 3.99
C ILE A 102 -6.24 7.13 2.86
N THR A 103 -5.54 8.26 2.90
CA THR A 103 -5.43 9.19 1.79
C THR A 103 -4.33 8.75 0.81
N ALA A 104 -4.68 8.73 -0.48
CA ALA A 104 -3.72 8.53 -1.57
C ALA A 104 -3.28 9.89 -2.11
N TYR A 105 -2.01 10.01 -2.48
CA TYR A 105 -1.41 11.21 -3.03
C TYR A 105 -0.84 10.95 -4.43
N GLU A 106 -0.91 11.95 -5.31
CA GLU A 106 -0.40 11.82 -6.68
C GLU A 106 1.12 11.62 -6.67
N ALA A 107 1.59 10.64 -7.44
CA ALA A 107 3.02 10.38 -7.61
C ALA A 107 3.69 11.33 -8.61
N TYR A 108 2.91 12.05 -9.41
CA TYR A 108 3.40 12.96 -10.44
C TYR A 108 2.58 14.25 -10.43
N ASP A 109 3.27 15.39 -10.47
CA ASP A 109 2.68 16.69 -10.77
C ASP A 109 3.04 17.02 -12.23
N GLY A 110 2.15 16.63 -13.15
CA GLY A 110 2.43 16.66 -14.59
C GLY A 110 3.58 15.73 -14.96
N THR A 111 4.74 16.29 -15.32
CA THR A 111 5.94 15.54 -15.72
C THR A 111 6.90 15.30 -14.55
N GLU A 112 6.79 16.08 -13.47
CA GLU A 112 7.71 16.00 -12.33
C GLU A 112 7.23 14.97 -11.30
N LYS A 113 8.17 14.23 -10.72
CA LYS A 113 7.86 13.29 -9.64
C LYS A 113 7.48 14.06 -8.38
N ASN A 114 6.33 13.71 -7.81
CA ASN A 114 5.86 14.25 -6.55
C ASN A 114 5.91 13.17 -5.48
N ASP A 115 6.85 13.30 -4.55
CA ASP A 115 6.97 12.42 -3.38
C ASP A 115 6.70 13.15 -2.06
N MET A 116 6.17 14.37 -2.11
CA MET A 116 6.00 15.27 -0.97
C MET A 116 4.60 15.22 -0.33
N PHE A 117 3.72 14.34 -0.80
CA PHE A 117 2.34 14.19 -0.29
C PHE A 117 1.52 15.49 -0.36
N THR A 118 1.69 16.29 -1.43
CA THR A 118 1.06 17.61 -1.53
C THR A 118 -0.35 17.55 -2.15
N ILE A 119 -0.58 16.65 -3.11
CA ILE A 119 -1.82 16.60 -3.89
C ILE A 119 -2.58 15.32 -3.51
N PRO A 120 -3.64 15.40 -2.69
CA PRO A 120 -4.47 14.23 -2.36
C PRO A 120 -5.39 13.86 -3.53
N MET A 121 -5.58 12.56 -3.73
CA MET A 121 -6.44 11.97 -4.76
C MET A 121 -7.78 11.52 -4.18
N THR A 122 -8.82 11.53 -4.99
CA THR A 122 -10.09 10.88 -4.65
C THR A 122 -10.02 9.37 -4.95
N PRO A 123 -10.79 8.53 -4.23
CA PRO A 123 -10.81 7.09 -4.48
C PRO A 123 -11.22 6.71 -5.90
N GLU A 124 -12.10 7.51 -6.52
CA GLU A 124 -12.50 7.32 -7.92
C GLU A 124 -11.35 7.54 -8.88
N LYS A 125 -10.56 8.60 -8.66
CA LYS A 125 -9.37 8.90 -9.45
C LYS A 125 -8.32 7.81 -9.34
N VAL A 126 -8.10 7.26 -8.14
CA VAL A 126 -7.16 6.14 -7.95
C VAL A 126 -7.58 4.91 -8.77
N ASN A 127 -8.87 4.58 -8.81
CA ASN A 127 -9.34 3.41 -9.55
C ASN A 127 -9.31 3.60 -11.07
N ASN A 128 -9.63 4.79 -11.56
CA ASN A 128 -9.81 5.07 -12.99
C ASN A 128 -8.54 5.61 -13.69
N ASP A 129 -7.64 6.27 -12.96
CA ASP A 129 -6.45 6.87 -13.56
C ASP A 129 -5.20 6.04 -13.25
N VAL A 130 -5.11 5.47 -12.04
CA VAL A 130 -3.88 4.81 -11.56
C VAL A 130 -3.95 3.29 -11.68
N LEU A 131 -5.10 2.69 -11.33
CA LEU A 131 -5.30 1.25 -11.35
C LEU A 131 -5.94 0.74 -12.64
N SER A 132 -5.82 1.48 -13.74
CA SER A 132 -6.25 1.04 -15.06
C SER A 132 -5.27 1.46 -16.14
N ASN A 133 -5.17 0.63 -17.18
CA ASN A 133 -4.43 0.95 -18.38
C ASN A 133 -5.41 1.45 -19.45
N THR A 134 -5.17 2.65 -19.97
CA THR A 134 -5.89 3.19 -21.13
C THR A 134 -5.17 2.72 -22.38
N THR A 135 -5.85 1.91 -23.20
CA THR A 135 -5.36 1.53 -24.52
C THR A 135 -6.18 2.24 -25.58
N THR A 136 -5.50 2.95 -26.48
CA THR A 136 -6.13 3.53 -27.67
C THR A 136 -6.07 2.48 -28.78
N GLU A 137 -7.23 1.98 -29.20
CA GLU A 137 -7.36 1.15 -30.39
C GLU A 137 -7.96 1.96 -31.53
N GLN A 138 -7.33 1.94 -32.70
CA GLN A 138 -7.90 2.57 -33.89
C GLN A 138 -8.95 1.63 -34.48
N LYS A 139 -10.22 2.00 -34.41
CA LYS A 139 -11.29 1.29 -35.11
C LYS A 139 -11.61 2.03 -36.39
N ILE A 140 -11.61 1.31 -37.51
CA ILE A 140 -12.02 1.85 -38.80
C ILE A 140 -13.56 1.85 -38.81
N GLY A 141 -14.15 3.03 -38.86
CA GLY A 141 -15.59 3.20 -38.99
C GLY A 141 -16.11 2.71 -40.34
N PRO A 142 -17.43 2.49 -40.49
CA PRO A 142 -18.05 2.05 -41.75
C PRO A 142 -17.76 2.97 -42.95
N ASP A 143 -17.45 4.24 -42.68
CA ASP A 143 -17.22 5.30 -43.67
C ASP A 143 -15.73 5.51 -44.03
N GLY A 144 -14.82 4.67 -43.49
CA GLY A 144 -13.39 4.73 -43.78
C GLY A 144 -12.59 5.74 -42.95
N GLU A 145 -13.21 6.45 -42.02
CA GLU A 145 -12.50 7.25 -41.01
C GLU A 145 -12.03 6.37 -39.84
N THR A 146 -10.80 6.58 -39.38
CA THR A 146 -10.25 5.95 -38.18
C THR A 146 -10.71 6.73 -36.95
N GLU A 147 -11.56 6.12 -36.14
CA GLU A 147 -11.88 6.64 -34.81
C GLU A 147 -10.98 5.97 -33.77
N ASP A 148 -10.30 6.79 -32.98
CA ASP A 148 -9.52 6.33 -31.83
C ASP A 148 -10.50 6.01 -30.69
N VAL A 149 -10.68 4.72 -30.39
CA VAL A 149 -11.49 4.27 -29.26
C VAL A 149 -10.57 3.99 -28.08
N GLU A 150 -10.64 4.84 -27.07
CA GLU A 150 -9.97 4.61 -25.80
C GLU A 150 -10.73 3.56 -24.98
N THR A 151 -10.08 2.43 -24.71
CA THR A 151 -10.60 1.40 -23.82
C THR A 151 -9.79 1.40 -22.53
N THR A 152 -10.43 1.74 -21.42
CA THR A 152 -9.83 1.68 -20.08
C THR A 152 -10.03 0.28 -19.50
N THR A 153 -8.92 -0.42 -19.26
CA THR A 153 -8.94 -1.78 -18.67
C THR A 153 -8.43 -1.74 -17.23
N PRO A 154 -9.20 -2.23 -16.24
CA PRO A 154 -8.75 -2.25 -14.86
C PRO A 154 -7.59 -3.24 -14.67
N ILE A 155 -6.54 -2.79 -13.99
CA ILE A 155 -5.38 -3.61 -13.66
C ILE A 155 -5.74 -4.53 -12.50
N GLU A 156 -5.49 -5.82 -12.67
CA GLU A 156 -5.57 -6.76 -11.55
C GLU A 156 -4.51 -6.43 -10.51
N LEU A 157 -4.90 -6.34 -9.24
CA LEU A 157 -3.98 -6.09 -8.12
C LEU A 157 -2.85 -7.13 -8.03
N SER A 158 -3.08 -8.33 -8.57
CA SER A 158 -2.11 -9.42 -8.65
C SER A 158 -0.93 -9.13 -9.60
N LYS A 159 -1.07 -8.15 -10.50
CA LYS A 159 -0.03 -7.72 -11.45
C LYS A 159 0.94 -6.70 -10.86
N ILE A 160 0.58 -6.08 -9.74
CA ILE A 160 1.48 -5.18 -9.02
C ILE A 160 2.42 -6.05 -8.20
N THR A 161 3.70 -6.09 -8.59
CA THR A 161 4.72 -6.96 -7.98
C THR A 161 5.71 -6.20 -7.12
N ARG A 162 5.81 -4.87 -7.26
CA ARG A 162 6.77 -4.04 -6.53
C ARG A 162 6.10 -2.87 -5.85
N PHE A 163 6.73 -2.37 -4.80
CA PHE A 163 6.38 -1.09 -4.20
C PHE A 163 7.64 -0.35 -3.77
N MET A 164 7.58 0.98 -3.84
CA MET A 164 8.61 1.89 -3.36
C MET A 164 8.31 2.26 -1.91
N ILE A 165 9.34 2.34 -1.08
CA ILE A 165 9.31 2.87 0.28
C ILE A 165 10.17 4.13 0.29
N LYS A 166 9.61 5.22 0.83
CA LYS A 166 10.36 6.43 1.18
C LYS A 166 10.61 6.41 2.68
N GLU A 167 11.89 6.39 3.08
CA GLU A 167 12.29 6.32 4.48
C GLU A 167 13.37 7.34 4.84
N GLU A 168 13.41 7.70 6.13
CA GLU A 168 14.49 8.47 6.73
C GLU A 168 15.28 7.58 7.68
N VAL A 169 16.58 7.58 7.48
CA VAL A 169 17.55 6.93 8.36
C VAL A 169 18.18 8.02 9.19
N PHE A 170 18.06 7.92 10.51
CA PHE A 170 18.64 8.90 11.41
C PHE A 170 19.24 8.26 12.64
N PHE A 171 20.25 8.93 13.20
CA PHE A 171 20.86 8.52 14.46
C PHE A 171 20.31 9.37 15.60
N ASP A 172 19.62 8.71 16.54
CA ASP A 172 19.11 9.33 17.74
C ASP A 172 20.18 9.34 18.83
N LYS A 173 20.65 10.53 19.21
CA LYS A 173 21.66 10.71 20.25
C LYS A 173 21.24 10.18 21.61
N GLN A 174 19.97 10.36 21.99
CA GLN A 174 19.50 10.00 23.34
C GLN A 174 19.44 8.50 23.53
N ARG A 175 18.98 7.79 22.50
CA ARG A 175 18.90 6.31 22.52
C ARG A 175 20.20 5.66 22.02
N SER A 176 21.08 6.42 21.36
CA SER A 176 22.28 5.91 20.70
C SER A 176 21.96 4.77 19.75
N VAL A 177 20.90 4.91 18.95
CA VAL A 177 20.43 3.89 18.00
C VAL A 177 20.19 4.52 16.63
N LEU A 178 20.60 3.83 15.58
CA LEU A 178 20.20 4.13 14.21
C LEU A 178 18.77 3.62 13.97
N GLU A 179 17.84 4.52 13.64
CA GLU A 179 16.45 4.17 13.38
C GLU A 179 16.08 4.46 11.92
N PHE A 180 15.32 3.54 11.33
CA PHE A 180 14.71 3.72 10.02
C PHE A 180 13.23 4.06 10.22
N ARG A 181 12.80 5.20 9.69
CA ARG A 181 11.42 5.65 9.76
C ARG A 181 10.82 5.75 8.38
N ILE A 182 9.82 4.91 8.12
CA ILE A 182 9.08 4.93 6.86
C ILE A 182 8.14 6.13 6.86
N LEU A 183 8.25 6.96 5.83
CA LEU A 183 7.39 8.12 5.60
C LEU A 183 6.20 7.77 4.70
N GLY A 184 6.45 6.98 3.66
CA GLY A 184 5.39 6.58 2.75
C GLY A 184 5.74 5.36 1.92
N ILE A 185 4.69 4.81 1.31
CA ILE A 185 4.75 3.65 0.44
C ILE A 185 4.06 4.05 -0.88
N ALA A 186 4.61 3.63 -2.01
CA ALA A 186 3.97 3.78 -3.30
C ALA A 186 3.96 2.44 -4.05
N PRO A 187 2.78 1.89 -4.42
CA PRO A 187 2.74 0.74 -5.29
C PRO A 187 3.29 1.08 -6.68
N MET A 188 4.02 0.15 -7.28
CA MET A 188 4.57 0.32 -8.62
C MET A 188 3.67 -0.36 -9.65
N VAL A 189 2.99 0.44 -10.46
CA VAL A 189 1.98 -0.02 -11.42
C VAL A 189 2.65 -0.34 -12.77
N PRO A 190 2.39 -1.53 -13.35
CA PRO A 190 2.88 -1.87 -14.69
C PRO A 190 2.09 -1.15 -15.77
N VAL A 191 2.77 -0.34 -16.57
CA VAL A 191 2.20 0.29 -17.76
C VAL A 191 2.34 -0.68 -18.94
N LEU A 192 1.21 -1.06 -19.51
CA LEU A 192 1.13 -1.97 -20.65
C LEU A 192 0.98 -1.17 -21.94
N ASN A 193 1.69 -1.60 -22.99
CA ASN A 193 1.49 -1.08 -24.35
C ASN A 193 0.16 -1.57 -24.94
N SER A 194 -0.27 -1.00 -26.08
CA SER A 194 -1.46 -1.44 -26.84
C SER A 194 -1.44 -2.92 -27.26
N LYS A 195 -0.28 -3.59 -27.17
CA LYS A 195 -0.12 -5.03 -27.43
C LYS A 195 -0.20 -5.91 -26.17
N GLY A 196 -0.41 -5.32 -24.99
CA GLY A 196 -0.42 -6.02 -23.71
C GLY A 196 0.95 -6.38 -23.15
N GLU A 197 2.04 -5.90 -23.76
CA GLU A 197 3.41 -6.09 -23.28
C GLU A 197 3.78 -5.04 -22.23
N LEU A 198 4.58 -5.43 -21.24
CA LEU A 198 5.08 -4.52 -20.19
C LEU A 198 6.05 -3.51 -20.80
N GLN A 199 5.67 -2.23 -20.80
CA GLN A 199 6.52 -1.15 -21.30
C GLN A 199 7.43 -0.61 -20.21
N SER A 200 6.84 -0.24 -19.07
CA SER A 200 7.54 0.34 -17.94
C SER A 200 6.78 0.08 -16.65
N VAL A 201 7.43 0.34 -15.53
CA VAL A 201 6.79 0.32 -14.21
C VAL A 201 6.88 1.72 -13.64
N GLN A 202 5.75 2.28 -13.23
CA GLN A 202 5.65 3.66 -12.73
C GLN A 202 5.12 3.68 -11.30
N GLU A 203 5.37 4.77 -10.59
CA GLU A 203 4.84 4.97 -9.24
C GLU A 203 3.34 5.28 -9.34
N GLY A 204 2.48 4.50 -8.69
CA GLY A 204 1.04 4.71 -8.78
C GLY A 204 0.58 5.93 -8.00
N PHE A 205 0.62 5.82 -6.67
CA PHE A 205 0.25 6.89 -5.74
C PHE A 205 1.05 6.74 -4.45
N TRP A 206 1.29 7.81 -3.73
CA TRP A 206 1.92 7.75 -2.41
C TRP A 206 0.87 7.61 -1.32
N ILE A 207 1.10 6.74 -0.35
CA ILE A 207 0.34 6.71 0.92
C ILE A 207 1.24 7.15 2.06
N TYR A 208 0.72 8.00 2.94
CA TYR A 208 1.45 8.43 4.12
C TYR A 208 1.46 7.29 5.15
N PHE A 209 2.65 6.76 5.42
CA PHE A 209 2.79 5.55 6.22
C PHE A 209 2.23 5.70 7.65
N PRO A 210 2.52 6.78 8.40
CA PRO A 210 1.97 6.96 9.75
C PRO A 210 0.43 6.90 9.84
N GLU A 211 -0.28 7.38 8.82
CA GLU A 211 -1.74 7.25 8.71
C GLU A 211 -2.15 5.80 8.42
N ALA A 212 -1.47 5.16 7.48
CA ALA A 212 -1.72 3.77 7.10
C ALA A 212 -1.41 2.74 8.20
N ARG A 213 -0.61 3.09 9.22
CA ARG A 213 -0.23 2.17 10.31
C ARG A 213 -1.44 1.56 11.03
N ARG A 214 -2.52 2.32 11.21
CA ARG A 214 -3.73 1.80 11.88
C ARG A 214 -4.36 0.65 11.08
N VAL A 215 -4.48 0.82 9.77
CA VAL A 215 -5.00 -0.21 8.86
C VAL A 215 -4.04 -1.41 8.82
N PHE A 216 -2.73 -1.16 8.74
CA PHE A 216 -1.72 -2.22 8.71
C PHE A 216 -1.61 -2.99 10.03
N ALA A 217 -1.95 -2.38 11.16
CA ALA A 217 -2.01 -3.05 12.46
C ALA A 217 -3.22 -3.99 12.59
N GLN A 218 -4.31 -3.72 11.87
CA GLN A 218 -5.51 -4.56 11.85
C GLN A 218 -5.41 -5.70 10.81
N ALA A 219 -4.61 -5.50 9.76
CA ALA A 219 -4.46 -6.47 8.69
C ALA A 219 -3.40 -7.55 9.00
N GLU A 220 -3.85 -8.80 9.04
CA GLU A 220 -3.01 -9.98 9.31
C GLU A 220 -2.25 -10.45 8.06
N VAL A 221 -1.05 -10.98 8.31
CA VAL A 221 -0.17 -11.51 7.27
C VAL A 221 -0.05 -13.03 7.38
N TYR A 222 0.21 -13.67 6.24
CA TYR A 222 0.47 -15.10 6.18
C TYR A 222 1.81 -15.46 6.84
N ASN A 223 1.79 -16.37 7.82
CA ASN A 223 3.00 -16.91 8.42
C ASN A 223 3.26 -18.33 7.87
N ARG A 224 4.43 -18.54 7.26
CA ARG A 224 4.79 -19.85 6.68
C ARG A 224 4.98 -20.96 7.71
N HIS A 225 5.40 -20.60 8.92
CA HIS A 225 5.83 -21.59 9.93
C HIS A 225 4.72 -21.93 10.92
N ASN A 226 3.85 -20.96 11.25
CA ASN A 226 2.78 -21.18 12.22
C ASN A 226 1.56 -20.27 11.93
N ASP A 227 0.40 -20.87 11.68
CA ASP A 227 -0.85 -20.17 11.44
C ASP A 227 -1.56 -19.68 12.71
N VAL A 228 -1.08 -20.04 13.90
CA VAL A 228 -1.62 -19.62 15.20
C VAL A 228 -1.15 -18.21 15.58
N HIS A 229 0.15 -17.92 15.42
CA HIS A 229 0.70 -16.59 15.67
C HIS A 229 0.80 -15.81 14.36
N ARG A 230 -0.05 -14.78 14.23
CA ARG A 230 -0.15 -13.94 13.04
C ARG A 230 0.50 -12.60 13.31
N LEU A 231 1.51 -12.29 12.50
CA LEU A 231 2.08 -10.96 12.41
C LEU A 231 1.13 -10.08 11.58
N THR A 232 1.12 -8.79 11.86
CA THR A 232 0.38 -7.81 11.07
C THR A 232 1.33 -7.12 10.09
N TYR A 233 0.79 -6.40 9.10
CA TYR A 233 1.64 -5.66 8.17
C TYR A 233 2.46 -4.59 8.91
N ASP A 234 1.89 -3.95 9.94
CA ASP A 234 2.63 -3.00 10.79
C ASP A 234 3.83 -3.68 11.47
N ASP A 235 3.65 -4.89 12.01
CA ASP A 235 4.76 -5.64 12.63
C ASP A 235 5.89 -5.95 11.63
N ILE A 236 5.56 -6.28 10.38
CA ILE A 236 6.55 -6.58 9.33
C ILE A 236 7.35 -5.33 8.96
N PHE A 237 6.68 -4.20 8.76
CA PHE A 237 7.35 -2.94 8.43
C PHE A 237 8.20 -2.43 9.60
N MET A 238 7.65 -2.44 10.82
CA MET A 238 8.33 -1.97 12.02
C MET A 238 9.55 -2.82 12.38
N LYS A 239 9.49 -4.15 12.20
CA LYS A 239 10.62 -5.06 12.40
C LYS A 239 11.54 -5.18 11.17
N ARG A 240 11.25 -4.45 10.09
CA ARG A 240 11.95 -4.53 8.80
C ARG A 240 12.15 -5.96 8.29
N MET A 241 11.12 -6.80 8.42
CA MET A 241 11.15 -8.19 7.94
C MET A 241 10.86 -8.26 6.43
N PHE A 242 11.66 -7.54 5.64
CA PHE A 242 11.55 -7.51 4.19
C PHE A 242 12.92 -7.24 3.56
N SER A 243 13.10 -7.73 2.33
CA SER A 243 14.25 -7.45 1.47
C SER A 243 13.95 -6.27 0.57
N SER A 244 14.95 -5.44 0.26
CA SER A 244 14.76 -4.21 -0.51
C SER A 244 16.05 -3.76 -1.16
N THR A 245 15.95 -3.02 -2.27
CA THR A 245 17.09 -2.42 -2.97
C THR A 245 16.97 -0.90 -2.96
N ILE A 246 18.04 -0.18 -2.65
CA ILE A 246 18.07 1.29 -2.69
C ILE A 246 18.07 1.78 -4.14
N VAL A 247 17.17 2.70 -4.50
CA VAL A 247 17.06 3.26 -5.86
C VAL A 247 17.36 4.75 -5.90
N LYS A 248 17.20 5.45 -4.77
CA LYS A 248 17.53 6.88 -4.64
C LYS A 248 18.01 7.15 -3.23
N GLU A 249 18.98 8.04 -3.10
CA GLU A 249 19.38 8.65 -1.84
C GLU A 249 19.26 10.17 -1.94
N SER A 250 19.12 10.85 -0.80
CA SER A 250 19.12 12.32 -0.79
C SER A 250 20.46 12.85 -1.27
N ASN A 251 20.43 13.56 -2.40
CA ASN A 251 21.60 14.15 -3.03
C ASN A 251 21.27 15.57 -3.54
N VAL A 252 22.30 16.32 -3.92
CA VAL A 252 22.19 17.74 -4.31
C VAL A 252 21.35 17.95 -5.57
N TYR A 253 21.34 16.97 -6.47
CA TYR A 253 20.69 17.06 -7.79
C TYR A 253 19.33 16.35 -7.85
N ASP A 254 18.87 15.80 -6.73
CA ASP A 254 17.68 14.96 -6.58
C ASP A 254 17.54 13.79 -7.59
N ARG A 255 18.67 13.26 -8.08
CA ARG A 255 18.68 12.20 -9.10
C ARG A 255 18.58 10.81 -8.49
N SER A 256 17.80 9.91 -9.10
CA SER A 256 17.85 8.48 -8.78
C SER A 256 19.08 7.82 -9.40
N LEU A 257 19.49 6.66 -8.86
CA LEU A 257 20.68 5.93 -9.32
C LEU A 257 20.58 5.60 -10.82
N ASP A 258 19.40 5.18 -11.27
CA ASP A 258 19.13 4.78 -12.66
C ASP A 258 19.28 5.93 -13.67
N GLN A 259 19.25 7.20 -13.24
CA GLN A 259 19.37 8.34 -14.15
C GLN A 259 20.81 8.59 -14.62
N TYR A 260 21.81 8.09 -13.89
CA TYR A 260 23.21 8.38 -14.18
C TYR A 260 24.13 7.15 -14.16
N LEU A 261 23.63 5.99 -13.75
CA LEU A 261 24.36 4.73 -13.74
C LEU A 261 23.72 3.70 -14.68
N SER A 262 24.55 2.79 -15.18
CA SER A 262 24.06 1.58 -15.85
C SER A 262 23.38 0.66 -14.81
N PRO A 263 22.47 -0.24 -15.22
CA PRO A 263 21.73 -1.09 -14.27
C PRO A 263 22.62 -1.91 -13.31
N LEU A 264 23.75 -2.44 -13.80
CA LEU A 264 24.70 -3.16 -12.94
C LEU A 264 25.40 -2.23 -11.94
N ASP A 265 25.83 -1.07 -12.40
CA ASP A 265 26.51 -0.08 -11.56
C ASP A 265 25.55 0.53 -10.53
N ALA A 266 24.27 0.68 -10.87
CA ALA A 266 23.23 1.13 -9.96
C ALA A 266 23.05 0.17 -8.77
N LEU A 267 23.08 -1.14 -9.02
CA LEU A 267 23.03 -2.15 -7.95
C LEU A 267 24.27 -2.10 -7.05
N LEU A 268 25.46 -1.98 -7.64
CA LEU A 268 26.71 -1.86 -6.86
C LEU A 268 26.74 -0.57 -6.04
N GLU A 269 26.22 0.53 -6.57
CA GLU A 269 26.13 1.79 -5.82
C GLU A 269 25.08 1.72 -4.72
N ALA A 270 23.95 1.03 -4.96
CA ALA A 270 22.95 0.75 -3.94
C ALA A 270 23.54 -0.02 -2.74
N GLU A 271 24.31 -1.08 -3.02
CA GLU A 271 25.03 -1.86 -1.98
C GLU A 271 26.05 -0.99 -1.24
N LYS A 272 26.81 -0.15 -1.95
CA LYS A 272 27.74 0.79 -1.29
C LYS A 272 27.03 1.80 -0.39
N ILE A 273 25.84 2.28 -0.76
CA ILE A 273 25.06 3.21 0.06
C ILE A 273 24.60 2.50 1.33
N GLU A 274 24.14 1.26 1.22
CA GLU A 274 23.75 0.43 2.38
C GLU A 274 24.95 0.19 3.31
N ASP A 275 26.10 -0.19 2.75
CA ASP A 275 27.35 -0.34 3.48
C ASP A 275 27.80 0.93 4.20
N LYS A 276 27.62 2.12 3.57
CA LYS A 276 27.95 3.41 4.20
C LYS A 276 27.08 3.65 5.43
N ILE A 277 25.78 3.34 5.34
CA ILE A 277 24.85 3.49 6.47
C ILE A 277 25.24 2.54 7.60
N PHE A 278 25.55 1.28 7.27
CA PHE A 278 25.98 0.28 8.25
C PHE A 278 27.31 0.64 8.92
N LYS A 279 28.32 1.07 8.14
CA LYS A 279 29.60 1.52 8.68
C LYS A 279 29.46 2.75 9.57
N PHE A 280 28.61 3.70 9.18
CA PHE A 280 28.32 4.87 10.01
C PHE A 280 27.77 4.46 11.38
N GLU A 281 26.85 3.48 11.43
CA GLU A 281 26.40 2.91 12.69
C GLU A 281 27.56 2.25 13.45
N HIS A 282 28.31 1.35 12.80
CA HIS A 282 29.42 0.63 13.44
C HIS A 282 30.48 1.56 14.05
N ASP A 283 30.91 2.57 13.31
CA ASP A 283 31.93 3.53 13.73
C ASP A 283 31.47 4.36 14.94
N LEU A 284 30.15 4.56 15.11
CA LEU A 284 29.59 5.24 16.29
C LEU A 284 29.65 4.37 17.57
N TRP A 285 29.73 3.04 17.41
CA TRP A 285 29.86 2.09 18.52
C TRP A 285 31.31 1.75 18.87
N SER A 286 32.24 1.88 17.92
CA SER A 286 33.68 1.61 18.14
C SER A 286 34.42 2.88 18.57
N PHE A 287 34.37 3.20 19.86
CA PHE A 287 35.19 4.24 20.50
C PHE A 287 35.89 3.73 21.76
#